data_AF-A0ABD5M5E0-F1
#
_entry.id   AF-A0ABD5M5E0-F1
#
_cell.length_a   1.000
_cell.length_b   1.000
_cell.length_c   1.000
_cell.angle_alpha   90.00
_cell.angle_beta   90.00
_cell.angle_gamma   90.00
#
_symmetry.space_group_name_H-M   'P 1'
#
loop_
_entity.id
_entity.type
_entity.pdbx_description
1 polymer ?
#
loop_
_entity_poly.entity_id
_entity_poly.type
_entity_poly.pdbx_seq_one_letter_code
_entity_poly.pdbx_strand_id
1 'polypeptide(L)'
;MAHDPLSPSEALRTRVGVSLAAVSLFVFVYSLLILGQILFGVWTVLVLTVGPYLSYRVFAALDSLADAAQRIAAAREREVDRDDRFDRPVDREDSGARERRTKRQTERER
;
A
#
# COMPACT_ATOMS: atom_id res chain seq x y z
N MET A 1 -29.74 52.09 40.90
CA MET A 1 -28.29 52.35 40.86
C MET A 1 -27.69 51.35 39.90
N ALA A 2 -27.20 51.81 38.74
CA ALA A 2 -26.57 50.93 37.77
C ALA A 2 -25.17 50.58 38.30
N HIS A 3 -24.90 49.31 38.56
CA HIS A 3 -23.54 48.84 38.83
C HIS A 3 -22.76 48.93 37.52
N ASP A 4 -21.71 49.73 37.51
CA ASP A 4 -20.75 49.73 36.43
C ASP A 4 -19.84 48.50 36.60
N PRO A 5 -19.89 47.50 35.71
CA PRO A 5 -19.09 46.30 35.87
C PRO A 5 -17.61 46.62 35.65
N LEU A 6 -16.75 46.07 36.52
CA LEU A 6 -15.30 46.16 36.37
C LEU A 6 -14.90 45.64 34.99
N SER A 7 -14.07 46.40 34.27
CA SER A 7 -13.47 45.91 33.03
C SER A 7 -12.52 44.74 33.31
N PRO A 8 -12.26 43.83 32.35
CA PRO A 8 -11.40 42.66 32.57
C PRO A 8 -9.99 43.03 33.07
N SER A 9 -9.44 44.15 32.60
CA SER A 9 -8.14 44.67 33.02
C SER A 9 -8.16 45.20 34.47
N GLU A 10 -9.26 45.81 34.91
CA GLU A 10 -9.45 46.24 36.29
C GLU A 10 -9.70 45.04 37.23
N ALA A 11 -10.46 44.05 36.77
CA ALA A 11 -10.69 42.82 37.51
C ALA A 11 -9.37 42.08 37.80
N LEU A 12 -8.45 42.01 36.82
CA LEU A 12 -7.12 41.41 36.97
C LEU A 12 -6.19 42.17 37.94
N ARG A 13 -6.51 43.40 38.32
CA ARG A 13 -5.77 44.12 39.37
C ARG A 13 -6.25 43.75 40.77
N THR A 14 -7.38 43.05 40.89
CA THR A 14 -7.89 42.56 42.17
C THR A 14 -7.36 41.15 42.44
N ARG A 15 -7.14 40.82 43.73
CA ARG A 15 -6.71 39.46 44.11
C ARG A 15 -7.70 38.39 43.64
N VAL A 16 -9.00 38.67 43.75
CA VAL A 16 -10.06 37.75 43.33
C VAL A 16 -10.03 37.52 41.81
N GLY A 17 -9.90 38.58 41.01
CA GLY A 17 -9.81 38.45 39.56
C GLY A 17 -8.57 37.69 39.10
N VAL A 18 -7.42 37.86 39.75
CA VAL A 18 -6.22 37.06 39.47
C VAL A 18 -6.45 35.59 39.81
N SER A 19 -7.04 35.28 40.97
CA SER A 19 -7.34 33.90 41.34
C SER A 19 -8.30 33.23 40.36
N LEU A 20 -9.37 33.93 39.95
CA LEU A 20 -10.30 33.43 38.95
C LEU A 20 -9.64 33.24 37.58
N ALA A 21 -8.79 34.16 37.15
CA ALA A 21 -8.05 34.03 35.90
C ALA A 21 -7.10 32.82 35.94
N ALA A 22 -6.39 32.62 37.04
CA ALA A 22 -5.50 31.48 37.23
C ALA A 22 -6.27 30.14 37.22
N VAL A 23 -7.40 30.06 37.92
CA VAL A 23 -8.27 28.86 37.92
C VAL A 23 -8.84 28.60 36.53
N SER A 24 -9.34 29.63 35.84
CA SER A 24 -9.86 29.50 34.48
C SER A 24 -8.78 29.01 33.51
N LEU A 25 -7.57 29.58 33.59
CA LEU A 25 -6.45 29.14 32.78
C LEU A 25 -6.06 27.69 33.09
N PHE A 26 -6.02 27.33 34.37
CA PHE A 26 -5.73 25.97 34.81
C PHE A 26 -6.76 24.97 34.27
N VAL A 27 -8.05 25.25 34.43
CA VAL A 27 -9.15 24.41 33.91
C VAL A 27 -9.06 24.30 32.39
N PHE A 28 -8.76 25.40 31.70
CA PHE A 28 -8.61 25.39 30.25
C PHE A 28 -7.45 24.48 29.80
N VAL A 29 -6.26 24.66 30.37
CA VAL A 29 -5.10 23.82 30.07
C VAL A 29 -5.38 22.35 30.39
N TYR A 30 -5.99 22.08 31.55
CA TYR A 30 -6.34 20.73 31.96
C TYR A 30 -7.37 20.08 31.02
N SER A 31 -8.33 20.86 30.53
CA SER A 31 -9.31 20.40 29.53
C SER A 31 -8.63 20.01 28.22
N LEU A 32 -7.63 20.77 27.76
CA LEU A 32 -6.85 20.42 26.56
C LEU A 32 -6.07 19.11 26.75
N LEU A 33 -5.50 18.89 27.94
CA LEU A 33 -4.82 17.63 28.26
C LEU A 33 -5.78 16.44 28.19
N ILE A 34 -6.97 16.57 28.78
CA ILE A 34 -8.01 15.53 28.69
C ILE A 34 -8.41 15.29 27.24
N LEU A 35 -8.66 16.35 26.47
CA LEU A 35 -9.03 16.23 25.07
C LEU A 35 -7.95 15.49 24.27
N GLY A 36 -6.68 15.83 24.51
CA GLY A 36 -5.53 15.15 23.91
C GLY A 36 -5.49 13.67 24.29
N GLN A 37 -5.71 13.33 25.55
CA GLN A 37 -5.74 11.94 26.02
C GLN A 37 -6.87 11.14 25.37
N ILE A 38 -8.06 11.72 25.25
CA ILE A 38 -9.21 11.10 24.57
C ILE A 38 -8.88 10.87 23.10
N LEU A 39 -8.40 11.91 22.42
CA LEU A 39 -8.08 11.82 21.00
C LEU A 39 -6.98 10.79 20.73
N PHE A 40 -5.95 10.75 21.58
CA PHE A 40 -4.90 9.74 21.51
C PHE A 40 -5.48 8.33 21.71
N GLY A 41 -6.33 8.12 22.72
CA GLY A 41 -7.00 6.84 22.93
C GLY A 41 -7.83 6.38 21.74
N VAL A 42 -8.64 7.28 21.16
CA VAL A 42 -9.44 7.01 19.95
C VAL A 42 -8.52 6.65 18.78
N TRP A 43 -7.46 7.43 18.56
CA TRP A 43 -6.50 7.18 17.50
C TRP A 43 -5.79 5.84 17.67
N THR A 44 -5.35 5.50 18.88
CA THR A 44 -4.72 4.22 19.19
C THR A 44 -5.66 3.07 18.87
N VAL A 45 -6.91 3.13 19.32
CA VAL A 45 -7.91 2.08 19.02
C VAL A 45 -8.13 1.98 17.51
N LEU A 46 -8.32 3.09 16.82
CA LEU A 46 -8.52 3.13 15.38
C LEU A 46 -7.34 2.49 14.63
N VAL A 47 -6.10 2.91 14.93
CA VAL A 47 -4.91 2.39 14.28
C VAL A 47 -4.71 0.91 14.60
N LEU A 48 -4.90 0.47 15.83
CA LEU A 48 -4.69 -0.93 16.21
C LEU A 48 -5.78 -1.87 15.67
N THR A 49 -7.01 -1.38 15.45
CA THR A 49 -8.11 -2.21 14.92
C THR A 49 -8.16 -2.17 13.40
N VAL A 50 -8.15 -0.98 12.81
CA VAL A 50 -8.31 -0.77 11.37
C VAL A 50 -6.97 -0.91 10.64
N GLY A 51 -5.86 -0.52 11.28
CA GLY A 51 -4.52 -0.54 10.69
C GLY A 51 -4.13 -1.91 10.15
N PRO A 52 -4.15 -2.99 10.96
CA PRO A 52 -3.79 -4.33 10.47
C PRO A 52 -4.66 -4.79 9.29
N TYR A 53 -5.96 -4.51 9.35
CA TYR A 53 -6.88 -4.87 8.27
C TYR A 53 -6.58 -4.12 6.97
N LEU A 54 -6.38 -2.80 7.04
CA LEU A 54 -5.99 -2.00 5.89
C LEU A 54 -4.62 -2.41 5.35
N SER A 55 -3.64 -2.61 6.22
CA SER A 55 -2.31 -3.07 5.84
C SER A 55 -2.41 -4.40 5.09
N TYR A 56 -3.11 -5.39 5.64
CA TYR A 56 -3.33 -6.66 4.97
C TYR A 56 -3.98 -6.47 3.59
N ARG A 57 -5.01 -5.63 3.50
CA ARG A 57 -5.73 -5.41 2.24
C ARG A 57 -4.86 -4.72 1.19
N VAL A 58 -4.03 -3.76 1.61
CA VAL A 58 -3.08 -3.08 0.72
C VAL A 58 -2.03 -4.06 0.23
N PHE A 59 -1.42 -4.87 1.11
CA PHE A 59 -0.46 -5.89 0.69
C PHE A 59 -1.08 -6.91 -0.27
N ALA A 60 -2.29 -7.39 0.00
CA ALA A 60 -2.99 -8.30 -0.90
C ALA A 60 -3.28 -7.64 -2.27
N ALA A 61 -3.63 -6.35 -2.29
CA ALA A 61 -3.82 -5.64 -3.54
C ALA A 61 -2.51 -5.50 -4.33
N LEU A 62 -1.41 -5.18 -3.65
CA LEU A 62 -0.08 -5.11 -4.27
C LEU A 62 0.38 -6.46 -4.81
N ASP A 63 0.11 -7.54 -4.08
CA ASP A 63 0.40 -8.91 -4.50
C ASP A 63 -0.36 -9.26 -5.78
N SER A 64 -1.68 -8.97 -5.81
CA SER A 64 -2.49 -9.18 -7.03
C SER A 64 -2.03 -8.34 -8.22
N LEU A 65 -1.47 -7.16 -7.97
CA LEU A 65 -0.91 -6.29 -9.00
C LEU A 65 0.40 -6.87 -9.57
N ALA A 66 1.25 -7.42 -8.71
CA ALA A 66 2.47 -8.11 -9.11
C ALA A 66 2.16 -9.34 -9.97
N ASP A 67 1.18 -10.16 -9.55
CA ASP A 67 0.70 -11.32 -10.32
C ASP A 67 0.19 -10.92 -11.71
N ALA A 68 -0.55 -9.80 -11.80
CA ALA A 68 -1.02 -9.28 -13.07
C ALA A 68 0.15 -8.85 -13.98
N ALA A 69 1.15 -8.18 -13.42
CA ALA A 69 2.34 -7.76 -14.15
C ALA A 69 3.13 -8.98 -14.67
N GLN A 70 3.30 -10.02 -13.86
CA GLN A 70 3.94 -11.27 -14.26
C GLN A 70 3.18 -11.97 -15.40
N ARG A 71 1.85 -11.96 -15.36
CA ARG A 71 1.03 -12.55 -16.42
C ARG A 71 1.18 -11.80 -17.75
N ILE A 72 1.27 -10.47 -17.70
CA ILE A 72 1.51 -9.64 -18.89
C ILE A 72 2.88 -9.94 -19.47
N ALA A 73 3.92 -10.04 -18.62
CA ALA A 73 5.26 -10.41 -19.07
C ALA A 73 5.29 -11.80 -19.73
N ALA A 74 4.66 -12.80 -19.10
CA ALA A 74 4.58 -14.16 -19.65
C ALA A 74 3.78 -14.25 -20.95
N ALA A 75 2.74 -13.43 -21.11
CA ALA A 75 2.01 -13.32 -22.38
C ALA A 75 2.92 -12.76 -23.48
N ARG A 76 3.70 -11.72 -23.17
CA ARG A 76 4.64 -11.10 -24.11
C ARG A 76 5.75 -12.05 -24.54
N GLU A 77 6.31 -12.83 -23.62
CA GLU A 77 7.35 -13.82 -23.93
C GLU A 77 6.83 -14.88 -24.91
N ARG A 78 5.58 -15.33 -24.76
CA ARG A 78 4.96 -16.30 -25.69
C ARG A 78 4.68 -15.72 -27.08
N GLU A 79 4.40 -14.43 -27.18
CA GLU A 79 4.25 -13.75 -28.47
C GLU A 79 5.60 -13.70 -29.20
N VAL A 80 6.67 -13.31 -28.51
CA VAL A 80 8.02 -13.27 -29.09
C VAL A 80 8.51 -14.66 -29.50
N ASP A 81 8.36 -15.69 -28.65
CA ASP A 81 8.75 -17.08 -28.99
C ASP A 81 7.94 -17.65 -30.16
N ARG A 82 6.67 -17.22 -30.33
CA ARG A 82 5.88 -17.58 -31.51
C ARG A 82 6.44 -16.92 -32.77
N ASP A 83 6.72 -15.63 -32.73
CA ASP A 83 7.26 -14.90 -33.88
C ASP A 83 8.62 -15.48 -34.30
N ASP A 84 9.51 -15.78 -33.34
CA ASP A 84 10.80 -16.46 -33.60
C ASP A 84 10.62 -17.88 -34.17
N ARG A 85 9.59 -18.62 -33.75
CA ARG A 85 9.27 -19.95 -34.31
C ARG A 85 8.79 -19.87 -35.76
N PHE A 86 8.06 -18.82 -36.13
CA PHE A 86 7.61 -18.62 -37.51
C PHE A 86 8.72 -18.08 -38.41
N ASP A 87 9.69 -17.34 -37.85
CA ASP A 87 10.85 -16.81 -38.59
C ASP A 87 12.02 -17.81 -38.65
N ARG A 88 11.96 -18.92 -37.89
CA ARG A 88 12.88 -20.03 -38.06
C ARG A 88 12.57 -20.70 -39.41
N PRO A 89 13.50 -20.67 -40.40
CA PRO A 89 13.32 -21.48 -41.59
C PRO A 89 13.17 -22.92 -41.11
N VAL A 90 12.05 -23.55 -41.49
CA VAL A 90 11.88 -24.98 -41.31
C VAL A 90 12.99 -25.61 -42.15
N ASP A 91 14.13 -25.93 -41.51
CA ASP A 91 15.21 -26.69 -42.13
C ASP A 91 14.63 -28.05 -42.52
N ARG A 92 14.10 -28.09 -43.74
CA ARG A 92 13.57 -29.26 -44.44
C ARG A 92 14.74 -30.14 -44.92
N GLU A 93 15.76 -30.29 -44.09
CA GLU A 93 16.95 -31.09 -44.41
C GLU A 93 17.02 -32.40 -43.61
N ASP A 94 16.25 -32.57 -42.53
CA ASP A 94 16.34 -33.78 -41.70
C ASP A 94 15.49 -34.96 -42.24
N SER A 95 14.58 -34.72 -43.17
CA SER A 95 13.85 -35.79 -43.86
C SER A 95 14.72 -36.59 -44.85
N GLY A 96 15.83 -36.01 -45.34
CA GLY A 96 16.74 -36.70 -46.26
C GLY A 96 17.77 -37.60 -45.56
N ALA A 97 18.16 -37.27 -44.33
CA ALA A 97 19.13 -38.06 -43.56
C ALA A 97 18.53 -39.38 -43.05
N ARG A 98 17.25 -39.37 -42.67
CA ARG A 98 16.53 -40.57 -42.22
C ARG A 98 16.32 -41.58 -43.34
N GLU A 99 16.03 -41.12 -44.56
CA GLU A 99 15.80 -41.97 -45.73
C GLU A 99 17.10 -42.60 -46.27
N ARG A 100 18.24 -41.88 -46.23
CA ARG A 100 19.56 -42.46 -46.57
C ARG A 100 20.02 -43.54 -45.59
N ARG A 101 19.66 -43.43 -44.30
CA ARG A 101 20.02 -44.42 -43.28
C ARG A 101 19.26 -45.73 -43.48
N THR A 102 18.00 -45.68 -43.89
CA THR A 102 17.18 -46.88 -44.15
C THR A 102 17.65 -47.63 -45.40
N LYS A 103 18.06 -46.92 -46.46
CA LYS A 103 18.58 -47.56 -47.70
C LYS A 103 19.90 -48.32 -47.49
N ARG A 104 20.80 -47.79 -46.64
CA ARG A 104 22.07 -48.48 -46.31
C ARG A 104 21.88 -49.72 -45.44
N GLN A 105 20.77 -49.83 -44.70
CA GLN A 105 20.52 -50.95 -43.81
C GLN A 105 19.98 -52.16 -44.56
N THR A 106 19.13 -51.96 -45.58
CA THR A 106 18.57 -53.02 -46.42
C THR A 106 19.54 -53.60 -47.45
N GLU A 107 20.63 -52.91 -47.77
CA GLU A 107 21.68 -53.45 -48.67
C GLU A 107 22.64 -54.41 -47.94
N ARG A 108 22.67 -54.38 -46.60
CA ARG A 108 23.55 -55.22 -45.77
C ARG A 108 22.93 -56.57 -45.39
N GLU A 109 21.67 -56.80 -45.75
CA GLU A 109 20.90 -58.03 -45.48
C GLU A 109 20.65 -58.89 -46.74
N ARG A 110 21.28 -58.55 -47.89
CA ARG A 110 21.24 -59.37 -49.11
C ARG A 110 22.58 -60.02 -49.44
#